data_AF-A0A9E4K333-F1
#
_entry.id   AF-A0A9E4K333-F1
#
_cell.length_a   1.000
_cell.length_b   1.000
_cell.length_c   1.000
_cell.angle_alpha   90.00
_cell.angle_beta   90.00
_cell.angle_gamma   90.00
#
_symmetry.space_group_name_H-M   'P 1'
#
loop_
_entity.id
_entity.type
_entity.pdbx_description
1 polymer ?
#
loop_
_entity_poly.entity_id
_entity_poly.type
_entity_poly.pdbx_seq_one_letter_code
_entity_poly.pdbx_strand_id
1 'polypeptide(L)'
;MKWWSYLLIGLGAYLLIMVISLPAEHVLGWTAGNDKKTPFTYGTIKGSLWRGKMEALTVNGVPLDKLKWRFSPSELLFGRLGFDVQINHAGQELEADVAKGFGNEIQIEDISGVIQAAIIPQLINMAQIGVDGNVNLNLQQITLSDNQIIYAEGEVQWLDSALKSPFALKVGDLKADLETDDSGAVRAKIKDLGGPTAVDGELSLTLDGNFQVNGQIKPGTDSDPRLGGALNAISKRKPDGSYQIAYSARL
;
A
#
# COMPACT_ATOMS: atom_id res chain seq x y z
N MET A 1 12.79 54.75 1.71
CA MET A 1 12.25 53.37 1.87
C MET A 1 11.95 52.83 0.49
N LYS A 2 12.53 51.68 0.11
CA LYS A 2 12.51 51.18 -1.29
C LYS A 2 11.14 50.54 -1.60
N TRP A 3 10.29 51.27 -2.33
CA TRP A 3 8.95 50.85 -2.75
C TRP A 3 8.85 49.45 -3.39
N TRP A 4 9.91 49.03 -4.10
CA TRP A 4 10.04 47.68 -4.67
C TRP A 4 9.98 46.56 -3.62
N SER A 5 10.43 46.81 -2.39
CA SER A 5 10.34 45.84 -1.29
C SER A 5 8.88 45.53 -0.94
N TYR A 6 7.99 46.51 -1.01
CA TYR A 6 6.55 46.30 -0.75
C TYR A 6 5.87 45.56 -1.89
N LEU A 7 6.33 45.76 -3.14
CA LEU A 7 5.85 45.00 -4.30
C LEU A 7 6.29 43.53 -4.23
N LEU A 8 7.52 43.25 -3.81
CA LEU A 8 7.99 41.87 -3.62
C LEU A 8 7.29 41.17 -2.45
N ILE A 9 7.06 41.88 -1.34
CA ILE A 9 6.29 41.35 -0.20
C ILE A 9 4.83 41.11 -0.60
N GLY A 10 4.21 42.05 -1.33
CA GLY A 10 2.84 41.91 -1.83
C GLY A 10 2.69 40.77 -2.84
N LEU A 11 3.64 40.61 -3.75
CA LEU A 11 3.67 39.50 -4.71
C LEU A 11 3.91 38.15 -4.01
N GLY A 12 4.83 38.11 -3.04
CA GLY A 12 5.06 36.93 -2.21
C GLY A 12 3.82 36.53 -1.41
N ALA A 13 3.16 37.50 -0.78
CA ALA A 13 1.90 37.28 -0.06
C ALA A 13 0.77 36.84 -1.00
N TYR A 14 0.66 37.43 -2.19
CA TYR A 14 -0.32 37.05 -3.20
C TYR A 14 -0.11 35.61 -3.69
N LEU A 15 1.12 35.23 -4.02
CA LEU A 15 1.45 33.86 -4.44
C LEU A 15 1.24 32.87 -3.29
N LEU A 16 1.60 33.25 -2.08
CA LEU A 16 1.38 32.44 -0.88
C LEU A 16 -0.13 32.24 -0.61
N ILE A 17 -0.94 33.29 -0.71
CA ILE A 17 -2.41 33.20 -0.58
C ILE A 17 -3.00 32.37 -1.72
N MET A 18 -2.54 32.56 -2.95
CA MET A 18 -2.98 31.78 -4.10
C MET A 18 -2.72 30.30 -3.85
N VAL A 19 -1.51 29.94 -3.44
CA VAL A 19 -1.10 28.58 -3.10
C VAL A 19 -1.93 28.02 -1.92
N ILE A 20 -2.15 28.80 -0.86
CA ILE A 20 -2.98 28.42 0.29
C ILE A 20 -4.47 28.23 -0.08
N SER A 21 -4.97 29.00 -1.03
CA SER A 21 -6.39 29.01 -1.43
C SER A 21 -6.74 28.06 -2.57
N LEU A 22 -5.74 27.37 -3.17
CA LEU A 22 -5.95 26.45 -4.29
C LEU A 22 -7.01 25.39 -3.94
N PRO A 23 -8.17 25.37 -4.62
CA PRO A 23 -9.15 24.32 -4.44
C PRO A 23 -8.57 22.99 -4.93
N ALA A 24 -8.76 21.92 -4.16
CA ALA A 24 -8.22 20.59 -4.49
C ALA A 24 -8.71 20.08 -5.87
N GLU A 25 -9.89 20.51 -6.31
CA GLU A 25 -10.48 20.20 -7.62
C GLU A 25 -9.60 20.60 -8.81
N HIS A 26 -8.85 21.72 -8.70
CA HIS A 26 -8.08 22.26 -9.83
C HIS A 26 -6.75 21.53 -10.03
N VAL A 27 -6.13 21.08 -8.93
CA VAL A 27 -4.86 20.34 -8.98
C VAL A 27 -5.09 18.92 -9.52
N LEU A 28 -6.15 18.25 -9.09
CA LEU A 28 -6.53 16.94 -9.61
C LEU A 28 -7.02 17.02 -11.06
N GLY A 29 -7.64 18.11 -11.48
CA GLY A 29 -7.99 18.35 -12.89
C GLY A 29 -6.78 18.43 -13.83
N TRP A 30 -5.59 18.79 -13.31
CA TRP A 30 -4.34 18.81 -14.08
C TRP A 30 -3.59 17.47 -14.06
N THR A 31 -3.67 16.69 -12.97
CA THR A 31 -3.03 15.36 -12.88
C THR A 31 -3.90 14.24 -13.43
N ALA A 32 -5.23 14.37 -13.35
CA ALA A 32 -6.22 13.45 -13.91
C ALA A 32 -6.88 14.02 -15.18
N GLY A 33 -6.24 15.02 -15.80
CA GLY A 33 -6.73 15.67 -17.02
C GLY A 33 -6.88 14.67 -18.16
N ASN A 34 -8.13 14.27 -18.43
CA ASN A 34 -8.65 13.61 -19.64
C ASN A 34 -7.99 12.32 -20.16
N ASP A 35 -6.89 11.83 -19.58
CA ASP A 35 -6.40 10.51 -19.88
C ASP A 35 -7.27 9.47 -19.17
N LYS A 36 -8.06 8.75 -19.97
CA LYS A 36 -8.87 7.56 -19.59
C LYS A 36 -8.04 6.39 -19.04
N LYS A 37 -6.84 6.64 -18.52
CA LYS A 37 -5.86 5.68 -18.01
C LYS A 37 -5.59 5.83 -16.52
N THR A 38 -6.23 6.76 -15.83
CA THR A 38 -6.11 6.85 -14.37
C THR A 38 -6.95 5.76 -13.69
N PRO A 39 -6.38 4.96 -12.77
CA PRO A 39 -7.07 3.85 -12.13
C PRO A 39 -8.14 4.27 -11.12
N PHE A 40 -8.47 5.56 -11.03
CA PHE A 40 -9.35 6.09 -9.99
C PHE A 40 -10.46 6.99 -10.56
N THR A 41 -11.66 6.85 -10.03
CA THR A 41 -12.81 7.75 -10.24
C THR A 41 -13.17 8.35 -8.91
N TYR A 42 -13.51 9.64 -8.86
CA TYR A 42 -13.83 10.31 -7.60
C TYR A 42 -15.16 11.05 -7.68
N GLY A 43 -15.89 11.06 -6.56
CA GLY A 43 -17.10 11.85 -6.35
C GLY A 43 -16.79 13.30 -6.00
N THR A 44 -17.65 13.92 -5.19
CA THR A 44 -17.49 15.33 -4.79
C THR A 44 -16.30 15.50 -3.85
N ILE A 45 -15.39 16.40 -4.21
CA ILE A 45 -14.31 16.88 -3.35
C ILE A 45 -14.84 18.06 -2.54
N LYS A 46 -14.55 18.10 -1.24
CA LYS A 46 -14.87 19.24 -0.37
C LYS A 46 -13.61 19.68 0.37
N GLY A 47 -13.23 20.94 0.22
CA GLY A 47 -12.10 21.55 0.93
C GLY A 47 -11.03 22.13 0.01
N SER A 48 -9.86 22.43 0.57
CA SER A 48 -8.70 22.96 -0.16
C SER A 48 -7.64 21.89 -0.39
N LEU A 49 -6.60 22.22 -1.16
CA LEU A 49 -5.43 21.38 -1.32
C LEU A 49 -4.80 20.98 0.04
N TRP A 50 -4.87 21.86 1.03
CA TRP A 50 -4.24 21.68 2.35
C TRP A 50 -5.10 20.95 3.36
N ARG A 51 -6.41 21.02 3.22
CA ARG A 51 -7.34 20.32 4.10
C ARG A 51 -8.60 20.02 3.32
N GLY A 52 -8.82 18.75 3.08
CA GLY A 52 -9.96 18.32 2.30
C GLY A 52 -10.46 16.96 2.70
N LYS A 53 -11.63 16.67 2.16
CA LYS A 53 -12.24 15.36 2.19
C LYS A 53 -12.79 15.05 0.81
N MET A 54 -12.70 13.79 0.43
CA MET A 54 -13.27 13.26 -0.79
C MET A 54 -14.25 12.16 -0.40
N GLU A 55 -15.47 12.32 -0.86
CA GLU A 55 -16.56 11.35 -0.67
C GLU A 55 -16.68 10.54 -1.98
N ALA A 56 -16.83 9.21 -1.87
CA ALA A 56 -16.95 8.29 -3.00
C ALA A 56 -15.72 8.28 -3.94
N LEU A 57 -14.55 7.97 -3.39
CA LEU A 57 -13.37 7.63 -4.19
C LEU A 57 -13.49 6.17 -4.62
N THR A 58 -13.20 5.85 -5.86
CA THR A 58 -13.14 4.48 -6.36
C THR A 58 -11.77 4.25 -6.97
N VAL A 59 -11.03 3.25 -6.50
CA VAL A 59 -9.71 2.86 -7.04
C VAL A 59 -9.82 1.46 -7.60
N ASN A 60 -9.57 1.27 -8.89
CA ASN A 60 -9.68 -0.02 -9.59
C ASN A 60 -11.02 -0.73 -9.34
N GLY A 61 -12.12 0.03 -9.23
CA GLY A 61 -13.45 -0.49 -8.96
C GLY A 61 -13.78 -0.70 -7.47
N VAL A 62 -12.82 -0.51 -6.56
CA VAL A 62 -13.03 -0.58 -5.10
C VAL A 62 -13.48 0.78 -4.57
N PRO A 63 -14.70 0.91 -4.01
CA PRO A 63 -15.18 2.16 -3.45
C PRO A 63 -14.52 2.42 -2.09
N LEU A 64 -13.61 3.37 -2.01
CA LEU A 64 -13.07 3.94 -0.78
C LEU A 64 -14.03 5.04 -0.30
N ASP A 65 -14.69 4.82 0.84
CA ASP A 65 -15.86 5.62 1.25
C ASP A 65 -15.49 7.08 1.52
N LYS A 66 -14.44 7.28 2.33
CA LYS A 66 -14.04 8.61 2.82
C LYS A 66 -12.52 8.71 2.87
N LEU A 67 -11.96 9.58 2.04
CA LEU A 67 -10.57 10.02 2.13
C LEU A 67 -10.56 11.40 2.77
N LYS A 68 -9.71 11.62 3.77
CA LYS A 68 -9.40 12.93 4.34
C LYS A 68 -7.90 13.15 4.28
N TRP A 69 -7.50 14.39 4.06
CA TRP A 69 -6.10 14.79 4.13
C TRP A 69 -5.96 16.12 4.84
N ARG A 70 -4.81 16.29 5.51
CA ARG A 70 -4.42 17.53 6.16
C ARG A 70 -2.94 17.76 5.97
N PHE A 71 -2.58 18.94 5.47
CA PHE A 71 -1.20 19.34 5.31
C PHE A 71 -0.47 19.42 6.65
N SER A 72 0.76 18.92 6.66
CA SER A 72 1.67 18.91 7.79
C SER A 72 2.79 19.95 7.57
N PRO A 73 2.71 21.14 8.19
CA PRO A 73 3.69 22.22 7.94
C PRO A 73 5.09 21.92 8.47
N SER A 74 5.24 20.98 9.41
CA SER A 74 6.55 20.55 9.91
C SER A 74 7.43 19.97 8.81
N GLU A 75 6.82 19.34 7.79
CA GLU A 75 7.56 18.78 6.66
C GLU A 75 8.30 19.83 5.82
N LEU A 76 7.83 21.08 5.84
CA LEU A 76 8.54 22.18 5.16
C LEU A 76 9.91 22.45 5.78
N LEU A 77 10.11 22.16 7.07
CA LEU A 77 11.42 22.29 7.73
C LEU A 77 12.45 21.32 7.15
N PHE A 78 11.98 20.19 6.60
CA PHE A 78 12.79 19.19 5.91
C PHE A 78 12.81 19.40 4.39
N GLY A 79 12.21 20.48 3.88
CA GLY A 79 12.10 20.74 2.44
C GLY A 79 11.15 19.80 1.71
N ARG A 80 10.17 19.22 2.43
CA ARG A 80 9.18 18.27 1.91
C ARG A 80 7.76 18.87 2.02
N LEU A 81 6.85 18.41 1.16
CA LEU A 81 5.41 18.65 1.29
C LEU A 81 4.78 17.43 1.97
N GLY A 82 4.26 17.61 3.18
CA GLY A 82 3.69 16.56 4.01
C GLY A 82 2.18 16.63 4.15
N PHE A 83 1.51 15.48 4.26
CA PHE A 83 0.08 15.35 4.51
C PHE A 83 -0.22 14.17 5.42
N ASP A 84 -0.99 14.41 6.48
CA ASP A 84 -1.65 13.36 7.25
C ASP A 84 -2.85 12.87 6.42
N VAL A 85 -2.91 11.57 6.13
CA VAL A 85 -3.94 10.95 5.30
C VAL A 85 -4.72 9.94 6.12
N GLN A 86 -6.05 10.03 6.06
CA GLN A 86 -6.98 9.10 6.70
C GLN A 86 -7.96 8.55 5.66
N ILE A 87 -8.02 7.24 5.53
CA ILE A 87 -8.93 6.52 4.64
C ILE A 87 -9.86 5.68 5.51
N ASN A 88 -11.16 5.80 5.29
CA ASN A 88 -12.15 4.91 5.88
C ASN A 88 -12.84 4.11 4.76
N HIS A 89 -12.87 2.79 4.94
CA HIS A 89 -13.55 1.86 4.03
C HIS A 89 -14.26 0.78 4.84
N ALA A 90 -15.58 0.65 4.64
CA ALA A 90 -16.39 -0.39 5.28
C ALA A 90 -16.24 -0.45 6.82
N GLY A 91 -16.07 0.72 7.45
CA GLY A 91 -15.92 0.86 8.90
C GLY A 91 -14.51 0.60 9.44
N GLN A 92 -13.55 0.25 8.59
CA GLN A 92 -12.14 0.17 8.95
C GLN A 92 -11.42 1.46 8.56
N GLU A 93 -10.41 1.81 9.33
CA GLU A 93 -9.65 3.05 9.19
C GLU A 93 -8.17 2.72 8.93
N LEU A 94 -7.59 3.49 8.02
CA LEU A 94 -6.19 3.47 7.66
C LEU A 94 -5.66 4.91 7.75
N GLU A 95 -4.61 5.10 8.52
CA GLU A 95 -3.92 6.37 8.70
C GLU A 95 -2.47 6.22 8.22
N ALA A 96 -1.92 7.28 7.63
CA ALA A 96 -0.54 7.36 7.19
C ALA A 96 -0.12 8.81 6.98
N ASP A 97 1.15 9.11 7.22
CA ASP A 97 1.75 10.41 6.93
C ASP A 97 2.51 10.33 5.61
N VAL A 98 2.12 11.13 4.63
CA VAL A 98 2.69 11.11 3.27
C VAL A 98 3.50 12.36 3.03
N ALA A 99 4.79 12.21 2.74
CA ALA A 99 5.70 13.29 2.42
C ALA A 99 6.33 13.13 1.03
N LYS A 100 6.45 14.25 0.30
CA LYS A 100 7.15 14.30 -0.98
C LYS A 100 8.11 15.49 -1.04
N GLY A 101 9.38 15.22 -1.30
CA GLY A 101 10.42 16.23 -1.51
C GLY A 101 10.53 16.69 -2.97
N PHE A 102 11.66 17.31 -3.31
CA PHE A 102 12.00 17.69 -4.70
C PHE A 102 12.45 16.51 -5.56
N GLY A 103 12.78 15.37 -4.95
CA GLY A 103 13.11 14.13 -5.65
C GLY A 103 11.87 13.42 -6.19
N ASN A 104 12.08 12.22 -6.74
CA ASN A 104 10.99 11.37 -7.20
C ASN A 104 10.47 10.42 -6.11
N GLU A 105 11.05 10.51 -4.91
CA GLU A 105 10.69 9.67 -3.78
C GLU A 105 9.44 10.20 -3.08
N ILE A 106 8.53 9.29 -2.75
CA ILE A 106 7.39 9.51 -1.88
C ILE A 106 7.63 8.67 -0.63
N GLN A 107 7.66 9.33 0.52
CA GLN A 107 7.78 8.68 1.82
C GLN A 107 6.40 8.60 2.46
N ILE A 108 6.09 7.44 3.00
CA ILE A 108 4.86 7.16 3.71
C ILE A 108 5.26 6.60 5.07
N GLU A 109 5.00 7.35 6.13
CA GLU A 109 5.41 7.07 7.50
C GLU A 109 4.18 6.79 8.37
N ASP A 110 4.41 6.13 9.51
CA ASP A 110 3.39 5.87 10.55
C ASP A 110 2.09 5.25 10.00
N ILE A 111 2.22 4.25 9.13
CA ILE A 111 1.08 3.58 8.50
C ILE A 111 0.45 2.64 9.52
N SER A 112 -0.78 2.93 9.91
CA SER A 112 -1.52 2.10 10.86
C SER A 112 -2.98 1.95 10.47
N GLY A 113 -3.51 0.75 10.65
CA GLY A 113 -4.92 0.50 10.36
C GLY A 113 -5.24 -0.94 10.00
N VAL A 114 -6.47 -1.14 9.58
CA VAL A 114 -6.97 -2.45 9.15
C VAL A 114 -7.58 -2.30 7.76
N ILE A 115 -7.27 -3.25 6.88
CA ILE A 115 -7.91 -3.36 5.57
C ILE A 115 -8.47 -4.76 5.37
N GLN A 116 -9.61 -4.87 4.70
CA GLN A 116 -10.15 -6.16 4.30
C GLN A 116 -9.27 -6.75 3.20
N ALA A 117 -8.73 -7.96 3.39
CA ALA A 117 -7.83 -8.57 2.41
C ALA A 117 -8.45 -8.64 1.01
N ALA A 118 -9.77 -8.84 0.94
CA ALA A 118 -10.53 -9.01 -0.30
C ALA A 118 -10.41 -7.85 -1.31
N ILE A 119 -10.05 -6.63 -0.86
CA ILE A 119 -9.86 -5.48 -1.77
C ILE A 119 -8.45 -5.42 -2.35
N ILE A 120 -7.46 -6.01 -1.69
CA ILE A 120 -6.03 -5.90 -2.07
C ILE A 120 -5.80 -6.39 -3.51
N PRO A 121 -6.27 -7.57 -3.94
CA PRO A 121 -6.05 -8.03 -5.30
C PRO A 121 -6.65 -7.10 -6.35
N GLN A 122 -7.78 -6.43 -6.06
CA GLN A 122 -8.39 -5.47 -6.97
C GLN A 122 -7.54 -4.19 -7.09
N LEU A 123 -6.97 -3.71 -5.98
CA LEU A 123 -6.11 -2.53 -5.96
C LEU A 123 -4.82 -2.72 -6.76
N ILE A 124 -4.26 -3.93 -6.78
CA ILE A 124 -3.02 -4.26 -7.51
C ILE A 124 -3.25 -4.93 -8.88
N ASN A 125 -4.47 -4.87 -9.43
CA ASN A 125 -4.83 -5.48 -10.71
C ASN A 125 -4.64 -7.01 -10.81
N MET A 126 -4.80 -7.72 -9.70
CA MET A 126 -4.79 -9.19 -9.60
C MET A 126 -6.17 -9.76 -9.22
N ALA A 127 -7.24 -9.23 -9.82
CA ALA A 127 -8.63 -9.59 -9.48
C ALA A 127 -8.99 -11.08 -9.67
N GLN A 128 -8.17 -11.85 -10.40
CA GLN A 128 -8.30 -13.32 -10.51
C GLN A 128 -8.00 -14.06 -9.20
N ILE A 129 -7.25 -13.43 -8.29
CA ILE A 129 -6.93 -13.97 -6.97
C ILE A 129 -7.99 -13.49 -5.98
N GLY A 130 -8.65 -14.44 -5.33
CA GLY A 130 -9.61 -14.15 -4.27
C GLY A 130 -8.98 -14.46 -2.94
N VAL A 131 -8.87 -13.47 -2.06
CA VAL A 131 -8.38 -13.63 -0.68
C VAL A 131 -9.44 -13.15 0.32
N ASP A 132 -9.32 -13.59 1.57
CA ASP A 132 -10.20 -13.23 2.67
C ASP A 132 -9.42 -13.02 3.97
N GLY A 133 -10.06 -12.39 4.94
CA GLY A 133 -9.47 -12.03 6.24
C GLY A 133 -9.21 -10.54 6.38
N ASN A 134 -8.57 -10.18 7.49
CA ASN A 134 -8.23 -8.79 7.83
C ASN A 134 -6.71 -8.62 7.81
N VAL A 135 -6.24 -7.55 7.18
CA VAL A 135 -4.82 -7.20 7.18
C VAL A 135 -4.63 -6.00 8.10
N ASN A 136 -3.97 -6.24 9.23
CA ASN A 136 -3.56 -5.21 10.16
C ASN A 136 -2.18 -4.70 9.72
N LEU A 137 -2.08 -3.39 9.53
CA LEU A 137 -0.87 -2.71 9.12
C LEU A 137 -0.30 -1.94 10.32
N ASN A 138 0.99 -2.11 10.57
CA ASN A 138 1.77 -1.32 11.50
C ASN A 138 3.17 -1.13 10.91
N LEU A 139 3.28 -0.22 9.95
CA LEU A 139 4.51 0.04 9.22
C LEU A 139 5.09 1.39 9.64
N GLN A 140 6.37 1.40 9.94
CA GLN A 140 7.06 2.64 10.30
C GLN A 140 7.27 3.50 9.06
N GLN A 141 7.70 2.88 7.96
CA GLN A 141 8.00 3.61 6.74
C GLN A 141 7.87 2.73 5.49
N ILE A 142 7.37 3.33 4.41
CA ILE A 142 7.51 2.88 3.03
C ILE A 142 8.08 4.04 2.22
N THR A 143 9.08 3.78 1.39
CA THR A 143 9.55 4.74 0.37
C THR A 143 9.27 4.17 -1.02
N LEU A 144 8.61 4.98 -1.84
CA LEU A 144 8.35 4.70 -3.25
C LEU A 144 9.24 5.58 -4.12
N SER A 145 9.88 5.02 -5.14
CA SER A 145 10.50 5.77 -6.24
C SER A 145 9.99 5.21 -7.56
N ASP A 146 9.55 6.06 -8.50
CA ASP A 146 9.03 5.61 -9.80
C ASP A 146 7.93 4.53 -9.69
N ASN A 147 7.03 4.67 -8.70
CA ASN A 147 5.99 3.69 -8.37
C ASN A 147 6.48 2.31 -7.89
N GLN A 148 7.77 2.16 -7.57
CA GLN A 148 8.36 0.95 -6.99
C GLN A 148 8.71 1.15 -5.52
N ILE A 149 8.51 0.10 -4.72
CA ILE A 149 8.92 0.10 -3.30
C ILE A 149 10.44 -0.08 -3.24
N ILE A 150 11.15 0.93 -2.74
CA ILE A 150 12.61 0.90 -2.54
C ILE A 150 12.99 0.79 -1.07
N TYR A 151 12.03 1.02 -0.16
CA TYR A 151 12.20 0.85 1.27
C TYR A 151 10.87 0.46 1.90
N ALA A 152 10.89 -0.47 2.84
CA ALA A 152 9.78 -0.79 3.73
C ALA A 152 10.31 -1.28 5.08
N GLU A 153 9.67 -0.84 6.15
CA GLU A 153 9.94 -1.28 7.52
C GLU A 153 8.63 -1.42 8.31
N GLY A 154 8.49 -2.54 9.00
CA GLY A 154 7.47 -2.76 10.02
C GLY A 154 6.78 -4.10 9.95
N GLU A 155 5.53 -4.14 10.41
CA GLU A 155 4.80 -5.38 10.62
C GLU A 155 3.45 -5.37 9.89
N VAL A 156 3.14 -6.48 9.25
CA VAL A 156 1.82 -6.76 8.69
C VAL A 156 1.31 -8.06 9.30
N GLN A 157 0.08 -8.06 9.79
CA GLN A 157 -0.60 -9.28 10.22
C GLN A 157 -1.79 -9.55 9.31
N TRP A 158 -1.90 -10.76 8.78
CA TRP A 158 -3.07 -11.20 8.02
C TRP A 158 -3.83 -12.23 8.86
N LEU A 159 -4.90 -11.74 9.50
CA LEU A 159 -5.75 -12.51 10.41
C LEU A 159 -6.92 -13.16 9.67
N ASP A 160 -7.32 -14.34 10.12
CA ASP A 160 -8.34 -15.17 9.48
C ASP A 160 -8.06 -15.36 7.97
N SER A 161 -6.78 -15.47 7.62
CA SER A 161 -6.30 -15.50 6.25
C SER A 161 -6.80 -16.72 5.49
N ALA A 162 -7.37 -16.47 4.32
CA ALA A 162 -7.80 -17.53 3.42
C ALA A 162 -7.64 -17.13 1.96
N LEU A 163 -7.31 -18.12 1.13
CA LEU A 163 -7.44 -18.04 -0.32
C LEU A 163 -8.80 -18.63 -0.72
N LYS A 164 -9.57 -17.89 -1.51
CA LYS A 164 -10.86 -18.29 -2.09
C LYS A 164 -10.74 -18.71 -3.55
N SER A 165 -9.82 -18.11 -4.30
CA SER A 165 -9.60 -18.39 -5.73
C SER A 165 -8.10 -18.37 -6.05
N PRO A 166 -7.58 -19.30 -6.88
CA PRO A 166 -8.33 -20.28 -7.69
C PRO A 166 -8.80 -21.54 -6.94
N PHE A 167 -8.37 -21.73 -5.70
CA PHE A 167 -8.77 -22.85 -4.83
C PHE A 167 -9.04 -22.34 -3.41
N ALA A 168 -9.87 -23.08 -2.67
CA ALA A 168 -10.17 -22.76 -1.29
C ALA A 168 -9.08 -23.28 -0.36
N LEU A 169 -8.39 -22.39 0.34
CA LEU A 169 -7.39 -22.73 1.33
C LEU A 169 -7.53 -21.80 2.52
N LYS A 170 -7.93 -22.36 3.67
CA LYS A 170 -7.80 -21.66 4.95
C LYS A 170 -6.34 -21.72 5.37
N VAL A 171 -5.75 -20.57 5.65
CA VAL A 171 -4.36 -20.50 6.05
C VAL A 171 -4.28 -20.39 7.57
N GLY A 172 -4.87 -19.35 8.15
CA GLY A 172 -4.81 -19.09 9.59
C GLY A 172 -4.46 -17.64 9.87
N ASP A 173 -3.65 -17.40 10.87
CA ASP A 173 -3.10 -16.07 11.14
C ASP A 173 -1.64 -16.04 10.70
N LEU A 174 -1.28 -15.05 9.90
CA LEU A 174 0.09 -14.86 9.43
C LEU A 174 0.64 -13.52 9.91
N LYS A 175 1.95 -13.48 10.15
CA LYS A 175 2.69 -12.24 10.39
C LYS A 175 3.84 -12.12 9.40
N ALA A 176 4.00 -10.94 8.82
CA ALA A 176 5.14 -10.58 8.01
C ALA A 176 5.92 -9.44 8.70
N ASP A 177 7.19 -9.69 9.01
CA ASP A 177 8.15 -8.66 9.44
C ASP A 177 8.86 -8.12 8.18
N LEU A 178 8.71 -6.83 7.87
CA LEU A 178 9.32 -6.14 6.75
C LEU A 178 10.56 -5.37 7.22
N GLU A 179 11.66 -5.55 6.49
CA GLU A 179 12.92 -4.85 6.70
C GLU A 179 13.56 -4.55 5.35
N THR A 180 14.19 -3.39 5.20
CA THR A 180 15.09 -3.14 4.06
C THR A 180 16.52 -3.36 4.52
N ASP A 181 17.25 -4.18 3.77
CA ASP A 181 18.63 -4.52 4.15
C ASP A 181 19.65 -3.49 3.68
N ASP A 182 20.91 -3.69 4.08
CA ASP A 182 22.03 -2.80 3.72
C ASP A 182 22.27 -2.72 2.19
N SER A 183 21.75 -3.67 1.41
CA SER A 183 21.83 -3.67 -0.05
C SER A 183 20.68 -2.90 -0.72
N GLY A 184 19.72 -2.41 0.06
CA GLY A 184 18.49 -1.77 -0.41
C GLY A 184 17.42 -2.75 -0.87
N ALA A 185 17.57 -4.05 -0.60
CA ALA A 185 16.54 -5.04 -0.90
C ALA A 185 15.52 -5.08 0.24
N VAL A 186 14.24 -4.96 -0.12
CA VAL A 186 13.13 -5.10 0.82
C VAL A 186 12.89 -6.58 1.04
N ARG A 187 12.95 -7.03 2.29
CA ARG A 187 12.64 -8.39 2.71
C ARG A 187 11.41 -8.43 3.59
N ALA A 188 10.58 -9.44 3.41
CA ALA A 188 9.45 -9.74 4.28
C ALA A 188 9.56 -11.19 4.78
N LYS A 189 9.75 -11.37 6.08
CA LYS A 189 9.81 -12.69 6.74
C LYS A 189 8.42 -13.05 7.22
N ILE A 190 7.85 -14.10 6.65
CA ILE A 190 6.50 -14.58 6.90
C ILE A 190 6.58 -15.72 7.92
N LYS A 191 5.83 -15.58 9.01
CA LYS A 191 5.68 -16.57 10.08
C LYS A 191 4.22 -16.91 10.27
N ASP A 192 3.96 -18.19 10.48
CA ASP A 192 2.67 -18.70 10.92
C ASP A 192 2.44 -18.33 12.40
N LEU A 193 1.29 -17.72 12.70
CA LEU A 193 0.81 -17.46 14.06
C LEU A 193 -0.19 -18.53 14.54
N GLY A 194 -0.52 -19.49 13.67
CA GLY A 194 -1.38 -20.61 13.94
C GLY A 194 -2.52 -20.71 12.94
N GLY A 195 -2.97 -21.93 12.69
CA GLY A 195 -4.05 -22.19 11.76
C GLY A 195 -4.06 -23.60 11.22
N PRO A 196 -5.00 -23.90 10.30
CA PRO A 196 -5.06 -25.20 9.65
C PRO A 196 -3.90 -25.46 8.70
N THR A 197 -3.23 -24.43 8.17
CA THR A 197 -2.12 -24.58 7.21
C THR A 197 -0.87 -23.92 7.75
N ALA A 198 0.19 -24.69 7.94
CA ALA A 198 1.47 -24.11 8.35
C ALA A 198 2.18 -23.47 7.16
N VAL A 199 2.61 -22.22 7.33
CA VAL A 199 3.27 -21.41 6.30
C VAL A 199 4.48 -20.70 6.90
N ASP A 200 5.64 -20.96 6.33
CA ASP A 200 6.86 -20.21 6.62
C ASP A 200 7.47 -19.74 5.29
N GLY A 201 7.96 -18.52 5.24
CA GLY A 201 8.55 -18.02 4.01
C GLY A 201 9.26 -16.70 4.15
N GLU A 202 9.93 -16.34 3.08
CA GLU A 202 10.60 -15.08 2.91
C GLU A 202 10.35 -14.58 1.49
N LEU A 203 10.10 -13.29 1.39
CA LEU A 203 9.92 -12.57 0.16
C LEU A 203 11.02 -11.51 0.09
N SER A 204 11.69 -11.39 -1.05
CA SER A 204 12.66 -10.34 -1.31
C SER A 204 12.31 -9.58 -2.59
N LEU A 205 12.46 -8.27 -2.54
CA LEU A 205 12.29 -7.35 -3.65
C LEU A 205 13.57 -6.51 -3.78
N THR A 206 14.28 -6.65 -4.89
CA THR A 206 15.47 -5.83 -5.18
C THR A 206 15.09 -4.54 -5.89
N LEU A 207 15.98 -3.54 -5.84
CA LEU A 207 15.82 -2.25 -6.50
C LEU A 207 15.62 -2.35 -8.03
N ASP A 208 16.07 -3.45 -8.65
CA ASP A 208 15.89 -3.71 -10.09
C ASP A 208 14.48 -4.21 -10.44
N GLY A 209 13.61 -4.33 -9.45
CA GLY A 209 12.25 -4.89 -9.56
C GLY A 209 12.23 -6.41 -9.57
N ASN A 210 13.34 -7.09 -9.23
CA ASN A 210 13.35 -8.55 -9.13
C ASN A 210 12.71 -8.97 -7.82
N PHE A 211 11.68 -9.79 -7.93
CA PHE A 211 10.89 -10.30 -6.83
C PHE A 211 11.12 -11.80 -6.68
N GLN A 212 11.46 -12.25 -5.48
CA GLN A 212 11.65 -13.66 -5.16
C GLN A 212 10.84 -14.05 -3.92
N VAL A 213 10.18 -15.19 -3.96
CA VAL A 213 9.47 -15.79 -2.84
C VAL A 213 10.02 -17.19 -2.62
N ASN A 214 10.51 -17.44 -1.42
CA ASN A 214 10.95 -18.76 -0.98
C ASN A 214 10.19 -19.14 0.28
N GLY A 215 9.61 -20.33 0.33
CA GLY A 215 8.87 -20.75 1.51
C GLY A 215 8.51 -22.22 1.52
N GLN A 216 7.81 -22.60 2.56
CA GLN A 216 7.28 -23.92 2.79
C GLN A 216 5.82 -23.81 3.21
N ILE A 217 4.97 -24.60 2.57
CA ILE A 217 3.56 -24.68 2.88
C ILE A 217 3.23 -26.13 3.23
N LYS A 218 2.53 -26.33 4.35
CA LYS A 218 1.99 -27.63 4.74
C LYS A 218 0.47 -27.51 4.87
N PRO A 219 -0.28 -27.91 3.82
CA PRO A 219 -1.74 -27.89 3.85
C PRO A 219 -2.32 -28.69 5.01
N GLY A 220 -3.38 -28.15 5.61
CA GLY A 220 -4.19 -28.86 6.61
C GLY A 220 -4.98 -30.02 6.02
N THR A 221 -5.58 -30.83 6.90
CA THR A 221 -6.42 -31.97 6.51
C THR A 221 -7.70 -31.55 5.78
N ASP A 222 -8.17 -30.33 6.03
CA ASP A 222 -9.42 -29.78 5.48
C ASP A 222 -9.20 -28.92 4.22
N SER A 223 -8.01 -28.97 3.61
CA SER A 223 -7.71 -28.22 2.39
C SER A 223 -8.41 -28.80 1.15
N ASP A 224 -8.69 -27.95 0.16
CA ASP A 224 -9.30 -28.36 -1.12
C ASP A 224 -8.48 -29.51 -1.77
N PRO A 225 -9.10 -30.65 -2.15
CA PRO A 225 -8.39 -31.77 -2.76
C PRO A 225 -7.61 -31.39 -4.03
N ARG A 226 -8.01 -30.33 -4.74
CA ARG A 226 -7.31 -29.83 -5.93
C ARG A 226 -5.98 -29.17 -5.60
N LEU A 227 -5.80 -28.67 -4.37
CA LEU A 227 -4.58 -28.00 -3.91
C LEU A 227 -3.36 -28.92 -4.02
N GLY A 228 -3.49 -30.18 -3.62
CA GLY A 228 -2.40 -31.15 -3.70
C GLY A 228 -1.89 -31.34 -5.15
N GLY A 229 -2.82 -31.38 -6.11
CA GLY A 229 -2.49 -31.46 -7.54
C GLY A 229 -1.78 -30.21 -8.05
N ALA A 230 -2.27 -29.02 -7.68
CA ALA A 230 -1.65 -27.75 -8.06
C ALA A 230 -0.25 -27.58 -7.46
N LEU A 231 -0.07 -27.92 -6.18
CA LEU A 231 1.23 -27.86 -5.51
C LEU A 231 2.22 -28.85 -6.10
N ASN A 232 1.78 -30.06 -6.47
CA ASN A 232 2.63 -31.05 -7.15
C ASN A 232 3.11 -30.59 -8.54
N ALA A 233 2.41 -29.65 -9.18
CA ALA A 233 2.81 -29.11 -10.48
C ALA A 233 3.97 -28.11 -10.37
N ILE A 234 4.09 -27.40 -9.23
CA ILE A 234 5.10 -26.35 -9.00
C ILE A 234 6.17 -26.75 -7.98
N SER A 235 5.96 -27.85 -7.24
CA SER A 235 6.82 -28.29 -6.14
C SER A 235 6.76 -29.81 -5.94
N LYS A 236 7.78 -30.37 -5.29
CA LYS A 236 7.77 -31.77 -4.83
C LYS A 236 7.37 -31.83 -3.37
N ARG A 237 6.40 -32.69 -3.05
CA ARG A 237 6.00 -33.00 -1.67
C ARG A 237 7.16 -33.66 -0.91
N LYS A 238 7.47 -33.15 0.28
CA LYS A 238 8.45 -33.73 1.20
C LYS A 238 7.83 -34.86 2.04
N PRO A 239 8.66 -35.74 2.67
CA PRO A 239 8.17 -36.83 3.52
C PRO A 239 7.31 -36.38 4.72
N ASP A 240 7.54 -35.17 5.23
CA ASP A 240 6.77 -34.55 6.32
C ASP A 240 5.40 -33.97 5.88
N GLY A 241 5.08 -34.10 4.58
CA GLY A 241 3.84 -33.64 3.96
C GLY A 241 3.86 -32.20 3.45
N SER A 242 4.97 -31.48 3.61
CA SER A 242 5.12 -30.09 3.18
C SER A 242 5.56 -29.94 1.71
N TYR A 243 5.43 -28.72 1.18
CA TYR A 243 5.79 -28.35 -0.18
C TYR A 243 6.73 -27.15 -0.16
N GLN A 244 7.85 -27.22 -0.87
CA GLN A 244 8.77 -26.08 -1.01
C GLN A 244 8.36 -25.20 -2.19
N ILE A 245 8.10 -23.94 -1.92
CA ILE A 245 7.75 -22.95 -2.93
C ILE A 245 8.98 -22.08 -3.18
N ALA A 246 9.38 -21.99 -4.44
CA ALA A 246 10.38 -21.05 -4.90
C ALA A 246 9.86 -20.41 -6.18
N TYR A 247 9.65 -19.10 -6.15
CA TYR A 247 9.13 -18.33 -7.26
C TYR A 247 9.97 -17.08 -7.46
N SER A 248 10.24 -16.73 -8.72
CA SER A 248 10.97 -15.51 -9.08
C SER A 248 10.30 -14.86 -10.29
N ALA A 249 10.11 -13.55 -10.21
CA ALA A 249 9.53 -12.72 -11.26
C ALA A 249 10.17 -11.33 -11.28
N ARG A 250 9.82 -10.53 -12.29
CA ARG A 250 10.22 -9.13 -12.39
C ARG A 250 8.96 -8.27 -12.50
N LEU A 251 8.87 -7.24 -11.66
CA LEU A 251 7.80 -6.23 -11.66
C LEU A 251 8.01 -5.17 -12.75
#